data_AF-A0A6L5ZCI0-F1
#
_entry.id   AF-A0A6L5ZCI0-F1
#
_cell.length_a   1.000
_cell.length_b   1.000
_cell.length_c   1.000
_cell.angle_alpha   90.00
_cell.angle_beta   90.00
_cell.angle_gamma   90.00
#
_symmetry.space_group_name_H-M   'P 1'
#
loop_
_entity.id
_entity.type
_entity.pdbx_description
1 polymer ?
#
loop_
_entity_poly.entity_id
_entity_poly.type
_entity_poly.pdbx_seq_one_letter_code
_entity_poly.pdbx_strand_id
1 'polypeptide(L)' 'MFFRDRYDAGRQLAAELQKREFEDAVVLGLPRGGVPVAAKVADALEVPLDVLLVRKLGLPAHREFAIGAIGEGGV' A
#
# COMPACT_ATOMS: atom_id res chain seq x y z
N MET A 1 10.22 -5.43 -16.52
CA MET A 1 9.77 -4.03 -16.30
C MET A 1 10.67 -3.45 -15.22
N PHE A 2 11.35 -2.34 -15.49
CA PHE A 2 12.25 -1.70 -14.51
C PHE A 2 11.65 -0.35 -14.11
N PHE A 3 11.65 -0.07 -12.81
CA PHE A 3 11.27 1.22 -12.25
C PHE A 3 12.54 1.98 -11.87
N ARG A 4 12.58 3.28 -12.16
CA ARG A 4 13.73 4.14 -11.79
C ARG A 4 13.81 4.39 -10.29
N ASP A 5 12.66 4.62 -9.68
CA ASP A 5 12.49 4.78 -8.24
C ASP A 5 11.03 4.44 -7.86
N ARG A 6 10.68 4.60 -6.58
CA ARG A 6 9.33 4.33 -6.08
C ARG A 6 8.28 5.29 -6.67
N TYR A 7 8.65 6.53 -6.95
CA TYR A 7 7.73 7.49 -7.55
C TYR A 7 7.45 7.14 -9.01
N ASP A 8 8.44 6.62 -9.74
CA ASP A 8 8.31 6.09 -11.09
C ASP A 8 7.43 4.86 -11.13
N ALA A 9 7.61 3.92 -10.19
CA ALA A 9 6.72 2.80 -10.01
C ALA A 9 5.27 3.26 -9.74
N GLY A 10 5.09 4.27 -8.89
CA GLY A 10 3.77 4.82 -8.57
C GLY A 10 3.08 5.50 -9.76
N ARG A 11 3.82 6.27 -10.56
CA ARG A 11 3.28 6.88 -11.80
C ARG A 11 2.85 5.82 -12.82
N GLN A 12 3.66 4.77 -13.00
CA GLN A 12 3.34 3.68 -13.92
C GLN A 12 2.13 2.89 -13.42
N LEU A 13 2.03 2.62 -12.12
CA LEU A 13 0.88 1.96 -11.51
C LEU A 13 -0.39 2.81 -11.65
N ALA A 14 -0.30 4.12 -11.39
CA ALA A 14 -1.41 5.05 -11.54
C ALA A 14 -1.99 5.04 -12.96
N ALA A 15 -1.13 5.06 -13.99
CA ALA A 15 -1.56 5.02 -15.39
C ALA A 15 -2.34 3.75 -15.74
N GLU A 16 -2.03 2.62 -15.10
CA GLU A 16 -2.79 1.38 -15.27
C GLU A 16 -4.11 1.39 -14.49
N LEU A 17 -4.13 2.00 -13.30
CA LEU A 17 -5.33 2.09 -12.46
C LEU A 17 -6.36 3.07 -13.01
N GLN A 18 -5.95 4.19 -13.62
CA GLN A 18 -6.84 5.17 -14.25
C GLN A 18 -7.72 4.59 -15.38
N LYS A 19 -7.41 3.38 -15.87
CA LYS A 19 -8.23 2.67 -16.85
C LYS A 19 -9.49 2.03 -16.22
N ARG A 20 -9.65 2.17 -14.90
CA ARG A 20 -10.78 1.66 -14.13
C ARG A 20 -11.42 2.82 -13.37
N GLU A 21 -12.71 2.67 -13.11
CA GLU A 21 -13.46 3.58 -12.25
C GLU A 21 -13.38 3.09 -10.80
N PHE A 22 -13.18 4.04 -9.89
CA PHE A 22 -13.19 3.79 -8.45
C PHE A 22 -14.20 4.76 -7.82
N GLU A 23 -15.27 4.21 -7.26
CA GLU A 23 -16.22 4.98 -6.45
C GLU A 23 -15.80 4.89 -4.98
N ASP A 24 -15.77 6.03 -4.28
CA ASP A 24 -15.52 6.13 -2.84
C ASP A 24 -14.27 5.35 -2.36
N ALA A 25 -13.14 5.56 -3.04
CA ALA A 25 -11.91 4.83 -2.77
C ALA A 25 -10.93 5.62 -1.89
N VAL A 26 -10.09 4.88 -1.18
CA VAL A 26 -8.89 5.37 -0.47
C VAL A 26 -7.68 4.55 -0.90
N VAL A 27 -6.54 5.21 -1.06
CA VAL A 27 -5.27 4.54 -1.33
C VAL A 27 -4.51 4.36 -0.02
N LEU A 28 -4.18 3.12 0.32
CA LEU A 28 -3.43 2.77 1.53
C LEU A 28 -1.98 2.40 1.20
N GLY A 29 -1.03 3.19 1.72
CA GLY A 29 0.40 2.93 1.58
C GLY A 29 0.95 2.06 2.71
N LEU A 30 1.53 0.90 2.39
CA LEU A 30 2.22 0.07 3.37
C LEU A 30 3.66 0.60 3.64
N PRO A 31 4.03 0.94 4.87
CA PRO A 31 5.37 1.45 5.16
C PRO A 31 6.49 0.42 4.95
N ARG A 32 7.71 0.86 4.67
CA ARG A 32 8.13 2.26 4.40
C ARG A 32 8.09 2.59 2.92
N GLY A 33 8.42 1.60 2.07
CA GLY A 33 8.61 1.80 0.64
C GLY A 33 7.31 1.89 -0.17
N GLY A 34 6.19 1.39 0.35
CA GLY A 34 4.90 1.48 -0.34
C GLY A 34 4.30 2.89 -0.30
N VAL A 35 4.61 3.68 0.73
CA VAL A 35 4.03 5.03 0.91
C VAL A 35 4.38 5.98 -0.25
N PRO A 36 5.64 6.11 -0.72
CA PRO A 36 5.95 6.95 -1.87
C PRO A 36 5.31 6.49 -3.19
N VAL A 37 5.02 5.20 -3.33
CA VAL A 37 4.32 4.64 -4.50
C VAL A 37 2.84 5.00 -4.41
N ALA A 38 2.21 4.73 -3.27
CA ALA A 38 0.82 5.01 -2.96
C ALA A 38 0.49 6.49 -3.12
N ALA A 39 1.37 7.39 -2.68
CA ALA A 39 1.19 8.83 -2.87
C ALA A 39 1.00 9.22 -4.35
N LYS A 40 1.75 8.61 -5.28
CA LYS A 40 1.59 8.88 -6.71
C LYS A 40 0.34 8.28 -7.33
N VAL A 41 -0.19 7.22 -6.73
CA VAL A 41 -1.47 6.65 -7.13
C VAL A 41 -2.62 7.53 -6.63
N ALA A 42 -2.59 7.93 -5.36
CA ALA A 42 -3.60 8.80 -4.75
C ALA A 42 -3.70 10.15 -5.49
N ASP A 43 -2.55 10.80 -5.75
CA ASP A 43 -2.47 12.06 -6.52
C ASP A 43 -3.16 11.94 -7.88
N ALA A 44 -2.95 10.81 -8.58
CA ALA A 44 -3.42 10.62 -9.95
C ALA A 44 -4.89 10.16 -10.05
N LEU A 45 -5.40 9.50 -9.01
CA LEU A 45 -6.80 9.08 -8.92
C LEU A 45 -7.68 10.13 -8.22
N GLU A 46 -7.08 11.20 -7.68
CA GLU A 46 -7.76 12.25 -6.92
C GLU A 46 -8.55 11.71 -5.71
N VAL A 47 -7.98 10.70 -5.04
CA VAL A 47 -8.56 10.05 -3.86
C VAL A 47 -7.69 10.24 -2.62
N PRO A 48 -8.25 10.12 -1.40
CA PRO A 48 -7.48 10.21 -0.18
C PRO A 48 -6.33 9.20 -0.11
N LEU A 49 -5.21 9.63 0.45
CA LEU A 49 -4.08 8.78 0.82
C LEU A 49 -4.08 8.57 2.34
N ASP A 50 -3.89 7.32 2.76
CA ASP A 50 -3.61 6.99 4.15
C ASP A 50 -2.55 5.87 4.25
N VAL A 51 -2.11 5.55 5.47
CA VAL A 51 -1.00 4.61 5.75
C VAL A 51 -1.52 3.41 6.52
N LEU A 52 -1.30 2.21 5.98
CA LEU A 52 -1.68 0.97 6.67
C LEU A 52 -0.58 0.51 7.63
N LEU A 53 -0.77 0.73 8.93
CA LEU A 53 0.13 0.25 9.98
C LEU A 53 -0.33 -1.12 10.49
N VAL A 54 0.35 -2.18 10.05
CA VAL A 54 0.05 -3.56 10.46
C VAL A 54 1.31 -4.33 10.84
N ARG A 55 1.17 -5.26 11.78
CA ARG A 55 2.21 -6.23 12.15
C ARG A 55 1.68 -7.65 12.03
N LYS A 56 2.45 -8.52 11.40
CA LYS A 56 2.15 -9.95 11.33
C LYS A 56 2.24 -10.61 12.71
N LEU A 57 1.27 -11.47 12.99
CA LEU A 57 1.32 -12.43 14.10
C LEU A 57 1.95 -13.72 13.61
N GLY A 58 3.16 -13.99 14.11
CA GLY A 58 3.86 -15.25 13.85
C GLY A 58 3.58 -16.29 14.94
N LEU A 59 3.72 -17.57 14.62
CA LEU A 59 3.83 -18.62 15.64
C LEU A 59 5.15 -18.44 16.40
N PRO A 60 5.18 -18.63 17.75
CA PRO A 60 6.40 -18.50 18.53
C PRO A 60 7.56 -19.37 18.01
N ALA A 61 7.25 -20.61 17.59
CA ALA A 61 8.24 -21.55 17.04
C ALA A 61 8.53 -21.34 15.54
N HIS A 62 7.67 -20.61 14.81
CA HIS A 62 7.77 -20.40 13.37
C HIS A 62 7.37 -18.97 13.01
N ARG A 63 8.27 -18.00 13.24
CA ARG A 63 7.99 -16.56 13.03
C ARG A 63 7.64 -16.21 11.58
N GLU A 64 8.15 -16.99 10.62
CA GLU A 64 7.80 -16.83 9.21
C GLU A 64 6.40 -17.37 8.86
N PHE A 65 5.79 -18.19 9.73
CA PHE A 65 4.42 -18.66 9.57
C PHE A 65 3.42 -17.66 10.18
N ALA A 66 2.61 -17.02 9.33
CA ALA A 66 1.60 -16.06 9.77
C ALA A 66 0.33 -16.78 10.24
N ILE A 67 -0.13 -16.46 11.44
CA ILE A 67 -1.42 -16.91 11.98
C ILE A 67 -2.45 -15.77 12.11
N GLY A 68 -2.03 -14.54 11.83
CA GLY A 68 -2.88 -13.35 11.83
C GLY A 68 -2.09 -12.07 11.62
N ALA A 69 -2.74 -10.94 11.86
CA ALA A 69 -2.13 -9.61 11.89
C ALA A 69 -2.79 -8.77 13.00
N ILE A 70 -2.08 -7.77 13.48
CA ILE A 70 -2.59 -6.73 14.37
C ILE A 70 -2.44 -5.40 13.64
N GLY A 71 -3.51 -4.61 13.60
CA GLY A 71 -3.54 -3.24 13.10
C GLY A 71 -3.17 -2.20 14.16
N GLU A 72 -3.47 -0.95 13.82
CA GLU A 72 -3.35 0.15 14.77
C GLU A 72 -4.34 0.01 15.94
N GLY A 73 -3.97 0.53 17.11
CA GLY A 73 -4.79 0.38 18.33
C GLY A 73 -4.73 -0.99 19.00
N GLY A 74 -4.03 -1.98 18.42
CA GLY A 74 -3.82 -3.30 19.03
C GLY A 74 -4.92 -4.32 18.73
N VAL A 75 -5.75 -4.06 17.72
CA VAL A 75 -6.83 -4.94 17.24
C VAL A 75 -6.49 -5.59 15.91
#